data_AF-A0AAI9UJR5-F1
#
_entry.id   AF-A0AAI9UJR5-F1
#
_cell.length_a   1.000
_cell.length_b   1.000
_cell.length_c   1.000
_cell.angle_alpha   90.00
_cell.angle_beta   90.00
_cell.angle_gamma   90.00
#
_symmetry.space_group_name_H-M   'P 1'
#
loop_
_entity.id
_entity.type
_entity.pdbx_description
1 polymer ?
#
loop_
_entity_poly.entity_id
_entity_poly.type
_entity_poly.pdbx_seq_one_letter_code
_entity_poly.pdbx_strand_id
1 'polypeptide(L)'
;MQSLTPHVFRPRAFKWDSIFRSYEWEDSSYIDTLADEYDAAGTPLEIFLNTLDHSPLNDFETPIFRALCPDEVFVAIRSGRAPDDPVAWIHDRGTDGTREYNGRSWRAFILQFHMHYFSWSRSRSEKRDTRLMPGGGPVRETIDITFLSRFPDIELNGQSEFLYEGQTSLVVSGWNRTVWTACSLTETYFYPDLQDPNNEELLLHYTDPDVQDWDAIAAADVTVGRIMITDPREYFLMVLKIRSKKCRDEWKSVLYNMRFRVIKYLKDPHIPQERPKATLGNAEDQTDAVEQSERWARQSSDILFKLIGALSKTITSWETFSLGDAVSLQYSFPPSHDNPVDHMLYDIGIMFDELRKILADFKQLELLIERFKSNSHSAPTLEYLDWEEARTYLTTSPSPSASGDERYCDIWTLVPARAIANMHATLHKELGDSKTVGRSETPATNKPCGVHRNEAGNA
;
A
#
# COMPACT_ATOMS: atom_id res chain seq x y z
N MET A 1 42.95 23.08 19.77
CA MET A 1 41.64 22.50 19.40
C MET A 1 41.84 21.67 18.15
N GLN A 2 41.57 20.37 18.19
CA GLN A 2 41.48 19.53 16.99
C GLN A 2 40.01 19.39 16.61
N SER A 3 39.71 19.37 15.30
CA SER A 3 38.35 19.24 14.80
C SER A 3 37.92 17.79 14.84
N LEU A 4 36.90 17.47 15.65
CA LEU A 4 36.23 16.17 15.61
C LEU A 4 35.19 16.19 14.49
N THR A 5 35.51 15.61 13.34
CA THR A 5 34.52 15.30 12.31
C THR A 5 33.60 14.18 12.81
N PRO A 6 32.27 14.33 12.71
CA PRO A 6 31.34 13.31 13.17
C PRO A 6 31.47 12.05 12.31
N HIS A 7 31.79 10.91 12.93
CA HIS A 7 31.75 9.62 12.28
C HIS A 7 30.30 9.22 11.98
N VAL A 8 29.89 9.39 10.72
CA VAL A 8 28.61 8.86 10.22
C VAL A 8 28.69 7.33 10.22
N PHE A 9 28.09 6.72 11.23
CA PHE A 9 28.05 5.28 11.40
C PHE A 9 27.15 4.66 10.32
N ARG A 10 27.75 4.18 9.22
CA ARG A 10 27.04 3.37 8.22
C ARG A 10 26.94 1.92 8.71
N PRO A 11 25.74 1.36 8.92
CA PRO A 11 25.61 -0.06 9.22
C PRO A 11 26.26 -0.92 8.13
N ARG A 12 26.99 -1.98 8.52
CA ARG A 12 27.43 -3.00 7.56
C ARG A 12 26.19 -3.68 6.98
N ALA A 13 25.97 -3.52 5.67
CA ALA A 13 24.84 -4.09 4.95
C ALA A 13 24.68 -5.59 5.21
N PHE A 14 23.44 -6.05 5.34
CA PHE A 14 23.12 -7.45 5.57
C PHE A 14 23.43 -8.29 4.33
N LYS A 15 24.10 -9.43 4.52
CA LYS A 15 24.57 -10.30 3.44
C LYS A 15 23.60 -11.46 3.21
N TRP A 16 22.54 -11.18 2.47
CA TRP A 16 21.46 -12.11 2.14
C TRP A 16 21.94 -13.46 1.60
N ASP A 17 22.91 -13.45 0.68
CA ASP A 17 23.42 -14.65 0.00
C ASP A 17 24.77 -15.13 0.58
N SER A 18 25.03 -14.82 1.86
CA SER A 18 26.11 -15.49 2.58
C SER A 18 25.71 -16.95 2.80
N ILE A 19 26.16 -17.85 1.91
CA ILE A 19 26.45 -19.23 2.30
C ILE A 19 27.21 -19.13 3.63
N PHE A 20 26.78 -19.91 4.62
CA PHE A 20 27.31 -19.83 5.96
C PHE A 20 28.83 -19.84 5.91
N ARG A 21 29.46 -18.77 6.41
CA ARG A 21 30.79 -18.97 6.96
C ARG A 21 30.59 -19.98 8.08
N SER A 22 31.14 -21.18 7.91
CA SER A 22 31.74 -21.85 9.03
C SER A 22 32.73 -20.85 9.61
N TYR A 23 32.30 -20.14 10.65
CA TYR A 23 33.23 -19.80 11.70
C TYR A 23 33.80 -21.15 12.13
N GLU A 24 35.09 -21.35 11.83
CA GLU A 24 35.89 -22.29 12.59
C GLU A 24 35.89 -21.71 13.99
N TRP A 25 34.94 -22.16 14.81
CA TRP A 25 34.94 -21.91 16.24
C TRP A 25 36.15 -22.67 16.77
N GLU A 26 37.30 -21.99 16.82
CA GLU A 26 38.41 -22.36 17.71
C GLU A 26 37.80 -22.66 19.09
N ASP A 27 38.23 -23.74 19.76
CA ASP A 27 37.56 -24.38 20.92
C ASP A 27 37.41 -23.45 22.15
N SER A 28 36.51 -22.49 22.02
CA SER A 28 36.20 -21.40 22.93
C SER A 28 34.71 -21.48 23.27
N SER A 29 34.37 -21.30 24.55
CA SER A 29 32.97 -21.38 24.95
C SER A 29 32.24 -20.13 24.46
N TYR A 30 31.07 -20.34 23.85
CA TYR A 30 30.25 -19.27 23.28
C TYR A 30 29.89 -18.18 24.30
N ILE A 31 29.79 -18.54 25.59
CA ILE A 31 29.53 -17.59 26.68
C ILE A 31 30.75 -16.68 26.92
N ASP A 32 31.97 -17.19 26.74
CA ASP A 32 33.19 -16.38 26.83
C ASP A 32 33.31 -15.43 25.63
N THR A 33 33.02 -15.91 24.41
CA THR A 33 32.98 -15.05 23.21
C THR A 33 31.99 -13.89 23.36
N LEU A 34 30.80 -14.15 23.94
CA LEU A 34 29.80 -13.11 24.22
C LEU A 34 30.24 -12.17 25.35
N ALA A 35 30.84 -12.69 26.42
CA ALA A 35 31.35 -11.86 27.51
C ALA A 35 32.42 -10.87 27.01
N ASP A 36 33.33 -11.35 26.16
CA ASP A 36 34.41 -10.55 25.55
C ASP A 36 33.89 -9.57 24.46
N GLU A 37 32.87 -9.93 23.67
CA GLU A 37 32.31 -9.05 22.63
C GLU A 37 31.52 -7.86 23.23
N TYR A 38 30.88 -8.06 24.39
CA TYR A 38 29.98 -7.08 24.99
C TYR A 38 30.53 -6.39 26.26
N ASP A 39 31.75 -6.72 26.73
CA ASP A 39 32.34 -6.26 28.01
C ASP A 39 31.37 -6.50 29.20
N ALA A 40 30.68 -7.64 29.15
CA ALA A 40 29.39 -7.82 29.82
C ALA A 40 29.53 -8.27 31.29
N ALA A 41 29.17 -7.38 32.21
CA ALA A 41 28.90 -7.75 33.59
C ALA A 41 27.49 -8.35 33.73
N GLY A 42 27.40 -9.66 33.94
CA GLY A 42 26.13 -10.38 34.13
C GLY A 42 26.35 -11.85 34.52
N THR A 43 25.27 -12.57 34.83
CA THR A 43 25.34 -14.03 34.98
C THR A 43 25.54 -14.72 33.61
N PRO A 44 26.08 -15.95 33.58
CA PRO A 44 26.16 -16.73 32.35
C PRO A 44 24.81 -16.93 31.63
N LEU A 45 23.69 -16.96 32.36
CA LEU A 45 22.35 -17.05 31.78
C LEU A 45 21.94 -15.73 31.09
N GLU A 46 22.12 -14.58 31.74
CA GLU A 46 21.81 -13.26 31.15
C GLU A 46 22.67 -13.00 29.90
N ILE A 47 23.95 -13.40 29.92
CA ILE A 47 24.84 -13.36 28.75
C ILE A 47 24.37 -14.33 27.65
N PHE A 48 23.95 -15.56 27.98
CA PHE A 48 23.48 -16.55 27.02
C PHE A 48 22.14 -16.17 26.34
N LEU A 49 21.22 -15.56 27.09
CA LEU A 49 19.96 -15.01 26.58
C LEU A 49 20.17 -13.70 25.79
N ASN A 50 21.29 -13.00 25.99
CA ASN A 50 21.58 -11.68 25.45
C ASN A 50 20.54 -10.62 25.86
N THR A 51 20.01 -10.75 27.09
CA THR A 51 18.97 -9.88 27.64
C THR A 51 19.57 -8.78 28.50
N LEU A 52 19.92 -7.66 27.86
CA LEU A 52 20.28 -6.40 28.52
C LEU A 52 19.33 -6.10 29.69
N ASP A 53 19.82 -5.52 30.79
CA ASP A 53 19.10 -5.29 32.06
C ASP A 53 17.68 -4.72 31.90
N HIS A 54 17.49 -3.87 30.89
CA HIS A 54 16.25 -3.14 30.57
C HIS A 54 15.38 -3.83 29.51
N SER A 55 15.68 -5.08 29.14
CA SER A 55 14.86 -5.90 28.24
C SER A 55 13.64 -6.45 28.98
N PRO A 56 12.40 -6.26 28.47
CA PRO A 56 11.20 -6.83 29.10
C PRO A 56 11.18 -8.37 29.07
N LEU A 57 12.07 -9.01 28.30
CA LEU A 57 12.24 -10.47 28.34
C LEU A 57 12.74 -10.94 29.72
N ASN A 58 13.43 -10.10 30.50
CA ASN A 58 13.89 -10.44 31.85
C ASN A 58 12.74 -10.65 32.85
N ASP A 59 11.56 -10.06 32.62
CA ASP A 59 10.39 -10.24 33.48
C ASP A 59 9.63 -11.56 33.21
N PHE A 60 9.81 -12.17 32.04
CA PHE A 60 9.00 -13.30 31.58
C PHE A 60 9.79 -14.56 31.19
N GLU A 61 10.90 -14.42 30.45
CA GLU A 61 11.69 -15.56 29.96
C GLU A 61 12.78 -15.98 30.96
N THR A 62 13.52 -15.01 31.51
CA THR A 62 14.59 -15.30 32.48
C THR A 62 14.13 -16.10 33.71
N PRO A 63 12.93 -15.89 34.30
CA PRO A 63 12.42 -16.75 35.37
C PRO A 63 12.16 -18.20 34.92
N ILE A 64 11.73 -18.41 33.67
CA ILE A 64 11.48 -19.74 33.10
C ILE A 64 12.81 -20.45 32.85
N PHE A 65 13.76 -19.78 32.19
CA PHE A 65 15.08 -20.36 31.94
C PHE A 65 15.87 -20.64 33.23
N ARG A 66 15.83 -19.74 34.22
CA ARG A 66 16.47 -19.95 35.54
C ARG A 66 15.83 -21.08 36.34
N ALA A 67 14.53 -21.36 36.13
CA ALA A 67 13.85 -22.52 36.73
C ALA A 67 14.13 -23.84 36.00
N LEU A 68 14.42 -23.80 34.69
CA LEU A 68 14.79 -24.98 33.90
C LEU A 68 16.29 -25.32 34.00
N CYS A 69 17.15 -24.30 34.07
CA CYS A 69 18.60 -24.43 34.11
C CYS A 69 19.18 -23.32 35.01
N PRO A 70 19.40 -23.59 36.32
CA PRO A 70 19.95 -22.61 37.26
C PRO A 70 21.33 -22.08 36.87
N ASP A 71 21.70 -20.90 37.35
CA ASP A 71 22.98 -20.26 37.03
C ASP A 71 24.20 -21.11 37.41
N GLU A 72 24.10 -21.94 38.46
CA GLU A 72 25.12 -22.91 38.85
C GLU A 72 25.40 -23.95 37.76
N VAL A 73 24.39 -24.34 36.98
CA VAL A 73 24.49 -25.28 35.87
C VAL A 73 25.26 -24.65 34.71
N PHE A 74 24.97 -23.39 34.37
CA PHE A 74 25.74 -22.66 33.36
C PHE A 74 27.19 -22.41 33.82
N VAL A 75 27.43 -22.13 35.10
CA VAL A 75 28.80 -22.01 35.68
C VAL A 75 29.54 -23.35 35.60
N ALA A 76 28.88 -24.48 35.86
CA ALA A 76 29.48 -25.81 35.69
C ALA A 76 29.85 -26.09 34.23
N ILE A 77 28.93 -25.83 33.29
CA ILE A 77 29.14 -26.00 31.85
C ILE A 77 30.29 -25.12 31.34
N ARG A 78 30.33 -23.83 31.72
CA ARG A 78 31.44 -22.92 31.41
C ARG A 78 32.77 -23.38 32.02
N SER A 79 32.74 -24.08 33.16
CA SER A 79 33.90 -24.75 33.77
C SER A 79 34.30 -26.06 33.09
N GLY A 80 33.69 -26.44 31.97
CA GLY A 80 33.92 -27.75 31.30
C GLY A 80 33.39 -28.96 32.08
N ARG A 81 32.50 -28.76 33.06
CA ARG A 81 31.90 -29.83 33.88
C ARG A 81 30.45 -30.07 33.46
N ALA A 82 30.14 -31.29 33.06
CA ALA A 82 28.77 -31.73 32.88
C ALA A 82 28.07 -31.85 34.25
N PRO A 83 26.76 -31.53 34.35
CA PRO A 83 25.95 -31.89 35.52
C PRO A 83 25.78 -33.41 35.63
N ASP A 84 25.67 -33.92 36.87
CA ASP A 84 25.46 -35.36 37.12
C ASP A 84 24.04 -35.83 36.73
N ASP A 85 23.04 -34.95 36.82
CA ASP A 85 21.67 -35.17 36.33
C ASP A 85 21.36 -34.27 35.11
N PRO A 86 20.72 -34.77 34.05
CA PRO A 86 20.44 -34.00 32.83
C PRO A 86 19.27 -33.02 33.02
N VAL A 87 19.58 -31.77 33.40
CA VAL A 87 18.61 -30.68 33.65
C VAL A 87 18.03 -30.07 32.35
N ALA A 88 17.50 -30.93 31.49
CA ALA A 88 17.16 -30.70 30.07
C ALA A 88 18.35 -30.36 29.17
N TRP A 89 18.30 -30.86 27.92
CA TRP A 89 19.38 -30.67 26.93
C TRP A 89 18.76 -30.28 25.59
N ILE A 90 18.83 -28.99 25.25
CA ILE A 90 18.39 -28.49 23.94
C ILE A 90 19.50 -28.82 22.93
N HIS A 91 19.47 -30.04 22.41
CA HIS A 91 20.45 -30.55 21.46
C HIS A 91 20.14 -30.05 20.04
N ASP A 92 21.08 -29.32 19.43
CA ASP A 92 20.93 -28.74 18.09
C ASP A 92 21.39 -29.67 16.95
N ARG A 93 21.71 -30.93 17.25
CA ARG A 93 22.24 -31.91 16.28
C ARG A 93 21.23 -33.00 15.95
N GLY A 94 21.29 -33.46 14.71
CA GLY A 94 20.52 -34.63 14.24
C GLY A 94 20.95 -35.92 14.94
N THR A 95 20.17 -36.99 14.73
CA THR A 95 20.41 -38.32 15.29
C THR A 95 21.68 -39.01 14.76
N ASP A 96 22.26 -38.48 13.68
CA ASP A 96 23.55 -38.90 13.11
C ASP A 96 24.75 -38.18 13.77
N GLY A 97 24.51 -37.27 14.71
CA GLY A 97 25.52 -36.46 15.37
C GLY A 97 25.96 -35.24 14.56
N THR A 98 25.44 -35.02 13.35
CA THR A 98 25.74 -33.84 12.55
C THR A 98 25.01 -32.62 13.08
N ARG A 99 25.69 -31.48 13.09
CA ARG A 99 25.01 -30.19 13.25
C ARG A 99 24.36 -29.81 11.93
N GLU A 100 23.06 -30.09 11.81
CA GLU A 100 22.16 -29.20 11.06
C GLU A 100 22.11 -27.87 11.81
N TYR A 101 23.14 -27.05 11.59
CA TYR A 101 23.37 -25.81 12.31
C TYR A 101 22.31 -24.76 11.94
N ASN A 102 21.18 -24.82 12.64
CA ASN A 102 20.14 -23.77 12.68
C ASN A 102 20.63 -22.47 13.34
N GLY A 103 21.94 -22.36 13.62
CA GLY A 103 22.52 -21.32 14.43
C GLY A 103 22.61 -19.97 13.71
N ARG A 104 21.80 -19.03 14.20
CA ARG A 104 22.25 -17.67 14.55
C ARG A 104 23.23 -17.03 13.55
N SER A 105 22.83 -16.93 12.28
CA SER A 105 23.04 -15.68 11.56
C SER A 105 22.15 -14.65 12.26
N TRP A 106 22.72 -13.93 13.24
CA TRP A 106 22.02 -13.13 14.26
C TRP A 106 21.21 -11.92 13.74
N ARG A 107 21.00 -11.83 12.43
CA ARG A 107 20.22 -10.77 11.79
C ARG A 107 19.03 -11.38 11.09
N ALA A 108 17.97 -11.59 11.87
CA ALA A 108 16.64 -11.56 11.32
C ALA A 108 16.48 -10.22 10.56
N PHE A 109 15.99 -10.28 9.33
CA PHE A 109 15.77 -9.07 8.54
C PHE A 109 14.37 -8.50 8.85
N ILE A 110 14.21 -7.21 8.66
CA ILE A 110 12.92 -6.52 8.65
C ILE A 110 12.93 -5.57 7.46
N LEU A 111 11.99 -5.76 6.53
CA LEU A 111 11.66 -4.82 5.47
C LEU A 111 10.35 -4.16 5.87
N GLN A 112 10.31 -2.84 6.00
CA GLN A 112 9.09 -2.14 6.36
C GLN A 112 8.91 -0.84 5.58
N PHE A 113 7.67 -0.50 5.27
CA PHE A 113 7.31 0.78 4.65
C PHE A 113 5.94 1.25 5.12
N HIS A 114 5.79 2.55 5.32
CA HIS A 114 4.56 3.16 5.85
C HIS A 114 4.11 4.29 4.92
N MET A 115 2.88 4.17 4.41
CA MET A 115 2.25 5.15 3.52
C MET A 115 1.08 5.80 4.24
N HIS A 116 1.15 7.12 4.46
CA HIS A 116 0.03 7.92 4.94
C HIS A 116 -0.78 8.41 3.73
N TYR A 117 -2.11 8.26 3.79
CA TYR A 117 -3.05 8.73 2.77
C TYR A 117 -4.31 9.32 3.41
N PHE A 118 -5.12 9.97 2.60
CA PHE A 118 -6.48 10.37 2.95
C PHE A 118 -7.43 9.78 1.91
N SER A 119 -8.61 9.35 2.35
CA SER A 119 -9.70 9.00 1.45
C SER A 119 -10.80 10.07 1.50
N TRP A 120 -11.32 10.45 0.34
CA TRP A 120 -12.47 11.36 0.20
C TRP A 120 -13.74 10.53 -0.02
N SER A 121 -14.73 10.67 0.85
CA SER A 121 -15.97 9.89 0.74
C SER A 121 -17.21 10.70 1.14
N ARG A 122 -18.35 10.35 0.52
CA ARG A 122 -19.68 10.92 0.83
C ARG A 122 -20.47 9.95 1.68
N SER A 123 -21.04 10.44 2.78
CA SER A 123 -21.78 9.61 3.74
C SER A 123 -22.92 10.39 4.37
N ARG A 124 -24.00 9.70 4.76
CA ARG A 124 -25.10 10.31 5.55
C ARG A 124 -24.70 10.56 7.01
N SER A 125 -23.62 9.93 7.48
CA SER A 125 -23.07 10.11 8.82
C SER A 125 -21.55 10.14 8.79
N GLU A 126 -20.97 10.93 9.69
CA GLU A 126 -19.55 10.80 10.03
C GLU A 126 -19.27 9.37 10.52
N LYS A 127 -18.16 8.78 10.10
CA LYS A 127 -17.63 7.55 10.69
C LYS A 127 -16.40 7.92 11.50
N ARG A 128 -16.25 7.35 12.70
CA ARG A 128 -15.10 7.61 13.56
C ARG A 128 -14.29 6.34 13.72
N ASP A 129 -12.98 6.48 13.70
CA ASP A 129 -12.09 5.44 14.20
C ASP A 129 -12.43 5.15 15.67
N THR A 130 -12.83 3.92 15.95
CA THR A 130 -13.25 3.49 17.30
C THR A 130 -12.08 3.18 18.21
N ARG A 131 -10.85 3.14 17.68
CA ARG A 131 -9.63 2.90 18.45
C ARG A 131 -9.18 4.22 19.07
N LEU A 132 -8.93 4.21 20.37
CA LEU A 132 -8.59 5.43 21.13
C LEU A 132 -7.12 5.44 21.51
N MET A 133 -6.49 6.61 21.37
CA MET A 133 -5.20 6.91 21.99
C MET A 133 -5.35 7.01 23.52
N PRO A 134 -4.24 6.94 24.30
CA PRO A 134 -4.30 7.08 25.77
C PRO A 134 -4.96 8.38 26.29
N GLY A 135 -5.05 9.43 25.45
CA GLY A 135 -5.78 10.66 25.75
C GLY A 135 -7.27 10.65 25.41
N GLY A 136 -7.85 9.52 24.99
CA GLY A 136 -9.27 9.37 24.66
C GLY A 136 -9.71 9.89 23.28
N GLY A 137 -8.82 10.54 22.53
CA GLY A 137 -9.05 10.88 21.11
C GLY A 137 -8.86 9.66 20.19
N PRO A 138 -9.50 9.64 18.99
CA PRO A 138 -9.35 8.55 18.03
C PRO A 138 -7.92 8.46 17.48
N VAL A 139 -7.48 7.26 17.07
CA VAL A 139 -6.15 7.03 16.48
C VAL A 139 -6.03 7.69 15.09
N ARG A 140 -7.13 7.78 14.33
CA ARG A 140 -7.22 8.52 13.06
C ARG A 140 -8.25 9.64 13.14
N GLU A 141 -7.91 10.78 12.54
CA GLU A 141 -8.82 11.91 12.44
C GLU A 141 -9.80 11.72 11.26
N THR A 142 -11.06 12.11 11.49
CA THR A 142 -12.06 12.30 10.45
C THR A 142 -12.41 13.78 10.40
N ILE A 143 -12.38 14.36 9.21
CA ILE A 143 -12.56 15.80 8.99
C ILE A 143 -13.84 16.00 8.19
N ASP A 144 -14.83 16.69 8.78
CA ASP A 144 -15.99 17.19 8.02
C ASP A 144 -15.55 18.29 7.06
N ILE A 145 -15.67 18.02 5.77
CA ILE A 145 -15.33 18.93 4.68
C ILE A 145 -16.57 19.38 3.90
N THR A 146 -17.77 19.11 4.40
CA THR A 146 -19.06 19.48 3.77
C THR A 146 -19.15 20.99 3.50
N PHE A 147 -18.41 21.83 4.23
CA PHE A 147 -18.33 23.27 3.97
C PHE A 147 -17.76 23.61 2.57
N LEU A 148 -16.94 22.73 1.98
CA LEU A 148 -16.46 22.83 0.59
C LEU A 148 -17.57 22.64 -0.47
N SER A 149 -18.75 22.18 -0.05
CA SER A 149 -19.89 21.83 -0.91
C SER A 149 -21.15 22.64 -0.67
N ARG A 150 -21.13 23.66 0.20
CA ARG A 150 -22.29 24.50 0.54
C ARG A 150 -22.66 25.49 -0.57
N PHE A 151 -23.08 24.97 -1.71
CA PHE A 151 -23.63 25.71 -2.85
C PHE A 151 -25.10 25.35 -3.08
N PRO A 152 -25.98 26.29 -3.46
CA PRO A 152 -27.40 26.01 -3.69
C PRO A 152 -27.66 24.88 -4.70
N ASP A 153 -26.88 24.81 -5.80
CA ASP A 153 -27.09 23.84 -6.89
C ASP A 153 -26.71 22.39 -6.54
N ILE A 154 -26.20 22.13 -5.33
CA ILE A 154 -25.79 20.78 -4.91
C ILE A 154 -26.58 20.39 -3.66
N GLU A 155 -27.85 20.04 -3.89
CA GLU A 155 -28.59 19.23 -2.93
C GLU A 155 -27.85 17.88 -2.76
N LEU A 156 -27.08 17.75 -1.68
CA LEU A 156 -26.32 16.53 -1.38
C LEU A 156 -27.22 15.33 -0.98
N ASN A 157 -28.54 15.40 -1.17
CA ASN A 157 -29.52 14.38 -0.77
C ASN A 157 -29.36 13.90 0.69
N GLY A 158 -28.99 14.83 1.59
CA GLY A 158 -28.71 14.54 3.00
C GLY A 158 -27.37 13.84 3.26
N GLN A 159 -26.42 13.87 2.33
CA GLN A 159 -25.03 13.44 2.52
C GLN A 159 -24.14 14.60 2.98
N SER A 160 -23.12 14.27 3.75
CA SER A 160 -21.94 15.08 4.05
C SER A 160 -20.73 14.56 3.29
N GLU A 161 -19.71 15.40 3.12
CA GLU A 161 -18.40 15.02 2.58
C GLU A 161 -17.36 14.97 3.71
N PHE A 162 -16.54 13.93 3.72
CA PHE A 162 -15.53 13.70 4.77
C PHE A 162 -14.17 13.34 4.16
N LEU A 163 -13.10 13.81 4.81
CA LEU A 163 -11.76 13.24 4.65
C LEU A 163 -11.46 12.32 5.83
N TYR A 164 -11.06 11.09 5.51
CA TYR A 164 -10.68 10.08 6.49
C TYR A 164 -9.17 9.89 6.45
N GLU A 165 -8.50 10.05 7.59
CA GLU A 165 -7.06 9.79 7.69
C GLU A 165 -6.79 8.28 7.67
N GLY A 166 -5.87 7.84 6.79
CA GLY A 166 -5.54 6.44 6.57
C GLY A 166 -4.03 6.18 6.51
N GLN A 167 -3.64 4.94 6.79
CA GLN A 167 -2.26 4.49 6.73
C GLN A 167 -2.20 3.05 6.21
N THR A 168 -1.25 2.72 5.35
CA THR A 168 -0.85 1.34 5.10
C THR A 168 0.56 1.14 5.61
N SER A 169 0.73 0.17 6.50
CA SER A 169 2.04 -0.27 6.99
C SER A 169 2.29 -1.68 6.49
N LEU A 170 3.32 -1.87 5.67
CA LEU A 170 3.81 -3.18 5.25
C LEU A 170 5.03 -3.54 6.10
N VAL A 171 5.08 -4.76 6.61
CA VAL A 171 6.25 -5.35 7.28
C VAL A 171 6.45 -6.77 6.75
N VAL A 172 7.66 -7.10 6.29
CA VAL A 172 8.08 -8.46 5.97
C VAL A 172 9.37 -8.74 6.73
N SER A 173 9.34 -9.71 7.64
CA SER A 173 10.46 -10.04 8.51
C SER A 173 10.73 -11.55 8.53
N GLY A 174 11.95 -11.96 8.85
CA GLY A 174 12.29 -13.38 8.86
C GLY A 174 13.73 -13.67 9.22
N TRP A 175 14.01 -14.95 9.47
CA TRP A 175 15.36 -15.43 9.79
C TRP A 175 16.22 -15.59 8.54
N ASN A 176 15.61 -15.95 7.42
CA ASN A 176 16.27 -16.20 6.14
C ASN A 176 15.24 -16.15 4.98
N ARG A 177 15.68 -16.47 3.75
CA ARG A 177 14.84 -16.43 2.55
C ARG A 177 13.73 -17.51 2.52
N THR A 178 13.75 -18.54 3.39
CA THR A 178 12.74 -19.61 3.41
C THR A 178 11.82 -19.60 4.64
N VAL A 179 12.21 -18.91 5.72
CA VAL A 179 11.44 -18.78 6.97
C VAL A 179 11.24 -17.29 7.29
N TRP A 180 10.10 -16.77 6.84
CA TRP A 180 9.70 -15.37 6.98
C TRP A 180 8.19 -15.24 7.20
N THR A 181 7.76 -14.02 7.53
CA THR A 181 6.36 -13.66 7.81
C THR A 181 6.11 -12.25 7.29
N ALA A 182 4.99 -12.07 6.59
CA ALA A 182 4.50 -10.78 6.16
C ALA A 182 3.29 -10.34 6.99
N CYS A 183 3.15 -9.04 7.18
CA CYS A 183 1.99 -8.40 7.80
C CYS A 183 1.72 -7.08 7.07
N SER A 184 0.45 -6.78 6.78
CA SER A 184 0.02 -5.46 6.33
C SER A 184 -1.10 -4.93 7.22
N LEU A 185 -0.92 -3.71 7.73
CA LEU A 185 -1.91 -2.99 8.53
C LEU A 185 -2.38 -1.80 7.71
N THR A 186 -3.54 -1.93 7.07
CA THR A 186 -4.22 -0.88 6.31
C THR A 186 -5.40 -0.34 7.14
N GLU A 187 -5.73 0.93 7.02
CA GLU A 187 -6.83 1.56 7.77
C GLU A 187 -8.15 1.50 7.00
N THR A 188 -9.18 0.93 7.64
CA THR A 188 -10.40 0.41 6.99
C THR A 188 -11.71 1.00 7.51
N TYR A 189 -11.66 1.77 8.61
CA TYR A 189 -12.83 2.17 9.40
C TYR A 189 -13.87 3.07 8.67
N PHE A 190 -13.57 3.52 7.45
CA PHE A 190 -14.31 4.55 6.74
C PHE A 190 -15.01 4.11 5.43
N TYR A 191 -14.88 2.86 4.99
CA TYR A 191 -15.68 2.34 3.87
C TYR A 191 -17.15 2.10 4.30
N PRO A 192 -18.14 2.12 3.38
CA PRO A 192 -19.57 2.24 3.72
C PRO A 192 -20.16 1.02 4.41
N ASP A 193 -19.64 -0.17 4.13
CA ASP A 193 -20.36 -1.39 4.42
C ASP A 193 -19.49 -2.43 5.14
N LEU A 194 -20.01 -2.86 6.29
CA LEU A 194 -19.58 -4.06 7.00
C LEU A 194 -20.38 -5.32 6.54
N GLN A 195 -21.18 -5.19 5.46
CA GLN A 195 -22.00 -6.27 4.88
C GLN A 195 -21.99 -6.32 3.34
N ASP A 196 -21.30 -5.41 2.64
CA ASP A 196 -21.07 -5.53 1.20
C ASP A 196 -19.94 -6.54 0.98
N PRO A 197 -20.19 -7.66 0.28
CA PRO A 197 -19.14 -8.61 -0.06
C PRO A 197 -18.00 -7.99 -0.89
N ASN A 198 -18.22 -6.87 -1.59
CA ASN A 198 -17.22 -6.23 -2.44
C ASN A 198 -16.33 -5.20 -1.69
N ASN A 199 -16.46 -5.09 -0.36
CA ASN A 199 -15.51 -4.31 0.43
C ASN A 199 -14.16 -5.03 0.47
N GLU A 200 -13.11 -4.40 -0.09
CA GLU A 200 -11.73 -4.93 -0.17
C GLU A 200 -11.07 -5.28 1.18
N GLU A 201 -11.75 -4.95 2.29
CA GLU A 201 -11.25 -5.00 3.65
C GLU A 201 -11.96 -6.05 4.52
N LEU A 202 -13.10 -6.59 4.06
CA LEU A 202 -13.78 -7.74 4.66
C LEU A 202 -13.68 -8.94 3.71
N LEU A 203 -12.65 -9.74 3.94
CA LEU A 203 -12.28 -10.86 3.08
C LEU A 203 -13.43 -11.87 2.84
N LEU A 204 -14.04 -11.81 1.66
CA LEU A 204 -14.79 -12.93 1.08
C LEU A 204 -14.02 -14.26 1.14
N HIS A 205 -12.69 -14.18 0.97
CA HIS A 205 -11.74 -15.28 0.93
C HIS A 205 -11.64 -16.10 2.24
N TYR A 206 -12.30 -15.70 3.34
CA TYR A 206 -12.38 -16.50 4.57
C TYR A 206 -13.73 -17.19 4.80
N THR A 207 -14.74 -16.96 3.95
CA THR A 207 -16.06 -17.60 4.06
C THR A 207 -16.47 -18.40 2.83
N ASP A 208 -15.93 -18.10 1.64
CA ASP A 208 -16.15 -18.92 0.44
C ASP A 208 -14.93 -19.85 0.19
N PRO A 209 -15.06 -21.19 0.36
CA PRO A 209 -13.96 -22.12 0.19
C PRO A 209 -13.49 -22.25 -1.28
N ASP A 210 -14.32 -21.88 -2.26
CA ASP A 210 -13.96 -21.97 -3.68
C ASP A 210 -13.15 -20.74 -4.15
N VAL A 211 -12.95 -19.73 -3.29
CA VAL A 211 -12.23 -18.47 -3.58
C VAL A 211 -10.98 -18.30 -2.69
N GLN A 212 -10.45 -19.39 -2.14
CA GLN A 212 -9.38 -19.41 -1.12
C GLN A 212 -7.99 -18.93 -1.60
N ASP A 213 -7.83 -18.68 -2.91
CA ASP A 213 -6.54 -18.55 -3.59
C ASP A 213 -5.96 -17.11 -3.68
N TRP A 214 -6.45 -16.12 -2.93
CA TRP A 214 -6.04 -14.70 -3.07
C TRP A 214 -5.20 -14.16 -1.90
N ASP A 215 -4.20 -13.33 -2.22
CA ASP A 215 -3.33 -12.71 -1.22
C ASP A 215 -3.94 -11.40 -0.66
N ALA A 216 -4.40 -11.48 0.58
CA ALA A 216 -4.98 -10.37 1.34
C ALA A 216 -3.98 -9.24 1.65
N ILE A 217 -2.70 -9.56 1.87
CA ILE A 217 -1.64 -8.58 2.10
C ILE A 217 -1.42 -7.78 0.81
N ALA A 218 -1.44 -8.46 -0.34
CA ALA A 218 -1.49 -7.89 -1.69
C ALA A 218 -2.87 -7.32 -2.12
N ALA A 219 -3.79 -7.06 -1.18
CA ALA A 219 -5.11 -6.45 -1.44
C ALA A 219 -5.96 -7.20 -2.49
N ALA A 220 -5.81 -8.53 -2.59
CA ALA A 220 -6.44 -9.37 -3.59
C ALA A 220 -6.18 -8.96 -5.06
N ASP A 221 -5.09 -8.23 -5.35
CA ASP A 221 -4.63 -7.93 -6.72
C ASP A 221 -3.80 -9.11 -7.31
N VAL A 222 -3.49 -10.14 -6.51
CA VAL A 222 -2.68 -11.32 -6.87
C VAL A 222 -3.19 -12.61 -6.20
N THR A 223 -3.14 -13.73 -6.92
CA THR A 223 -3.47 -15.08 -6.41
C THR A 223 -2.24 -15.83 -5.85
N VAL A 224 -2.38 -16.44 -4.68
CA VAL A 224 -1.37 -17.26 -3.97
C VAL A 224 -0.79 -18.35 -4.88
N GLY A 225 -1.62 -19.08 -5.63
CA GLY A 225 -1.17 -20.08 -6.59
C GLY A 225 -0.33 -19.53 -7.77
N ARG A 226 -0.30 -18.21 -7.99
CA ARG A 226 0.60 -17.53 -8.93
C ARG A 226 1.81 -16.87 -8.26
N ILE A 227 1.81 -16.73 -6.93
CA ILE A 227 2.95 -16.22 -6.15
C ILE A 227 3.98 -17.35 -6.01
N MET A 228 4.74 -17.58 -7.08
CA MET A 228 5.97 -18.38 -7.06
C MET A 228 7.13 -17.65 -6.34
N ILE A 229 6.83 -16.53 -5.67
CA ILE A 229 7.80 -15.68 -5.00
C ILE A 229 8.18 -16.30 -3.66
N THR A 230 9.23 -17.11 -3.69
CA THR A 230 9.88 -17.65 -2.49
C THR A 230 10.67 -16.59 -1.73
N ASP A 231 11.04 -15.47 -2.38
CA ASP A 231 11.93 -14.47 -1.81
C ASP A 231 11.17 -13.34 -1.06
N PRO A 232 11.42 -13.12 0.24
CA PRO A 232 10.73 -12.10 1.02
C PRO A 232 10.96 -10.67 0.52
N ARG A 233 12.08 -10.42 -0.17
CA ARG A 233 12.42 -9.09 -0.71
C ARG A 233 11.60 -8.78 -1.96
N GLU A 234 11.46 -9.76 -2.84
CA GLU A 234 10.64 -9.67 -4.05
C GLU A 234 9.16 -9.57 -3.65
N TYR A 235 8.72 -10.35 -2.65
CA TYR A 235 7.37 -10.30 -2.11
C TYR A 235 7.05 -8.92 -1.49
N PHE A 236 7.96 -8.38 -0.67
CA PHE A 236 7.85 -7.04 -0.11
C PHE A 236 7.68 -5.96 -1.20
N LEU A 237 8.45 -6.04 -2.29
CA LEU A 237 8.35 -5.08 -3.39
C LEU A 237 7.07 -5.24 -4.22
N MET A 238 6.59 -6.47 -4.42
CA MET A 238 5.29 -6.75 -5.07
C MET A 238 4.14 -6.10 -4.28
N VAL A 239 4.08 -6.35 -2.97
CA VAL A 239 3.03 -5.78 -2.11
C VAL A 239 3.17 -4.27 -2.00
N LEU A 240 4.40 -3.74 -1.86
CA LEU A 240 4.65 -2.29 -1.82
C LEU A 240 4.18 -1.62 -3.12
N LYS A 241 4.40 -2.23 -4.29
CA LYS A 241 3.87 -1.76 -5.58
C LYS A 241 2.35 -1.68 -5.58
N ILE A 242 1.67 -2.75 -5.17
CA ILE A 242 0.19 -2.80 -5.16
C ILE A 242 -0.41 -1.81 -4.16
N ARG A 243 0.13 -1.74 -2.94
CA ARG A 243 -0.33 -0.78 -1.92
C ARG A 243 0.03 0.67 -2.28
N SER A 244 1.12 0.91 -3.01
CA SER A 244 1.47 2.23 -3.58
C SER A 244 0.48 2.68 -4.65
N LYS A 245 0.04 1.76 -5.54
CA LYS A 245 -1.03 2.00 -6.54
C LYS A 245 -2.32 2.47 -5.86
N LYS A 246 -2.80 1.73 -4.85
CA LYS A 246 -3.99 2.08 -4.04
C LYS A 246 -3.84 3.45 -3.35
N CYS A 247 -2.75 3.65 -2.61
CA CYS A 247 -2.42 4.92 -1.93
C CYS A 247 -2.43 6.12 -2.90
N ARG A 248 -1.78 5.98 -4.07
CA ARG A 248 -1.74 6.98 -5.14
C ARG A 248 -3.11 7.32 -5.69
N ASP A 249 -3.98 6.32 -5.86
CA ASP A 249 -5.29 6.53 -6.49
C ASP A 249 -6.31 7.14 -5.51
N GLU A 250 -6.20 6.87 -4.19
CA GLU A 250 -6.85 7.67 -3.14
C GLU A 250 -6.36 9.13 -3.14
N TRP A 251 -5.04 9.36 -3.21
CA TRP A 251 -4.47 10.71 -3.31
C TRP A 251 -4.94 11.48 -4.56
N LYS A 252 -5.16 10.80 -5.70
CA LYS A 252 -5.79 11.39 -6.89
C LYS A 252 -7.25 11.76 -6.65
N SER A 253 -8.02 10.91 -5.95
CA SER A 253 -9.41 11.19 -5.59
C SER A 253 -9.53 12.44 -4.71
N VAL A 254 -8.68 12.57 -3.68
CA VAL A 254 -8.62 13.76 -2.82
C VAL A 254 -8.25 15.00 -3.63
N LEU A 255 -7.21 14.94 -4.49
CA LEU A 255 -6.82 16.08 -5.31
C LEU A 255 -7.94 16.50 -6.29
N TYR A 256 -8.54 15.56 -7.00
CA TYR A 256 -9.61 15.82 -7.96
C TYR A 256 -10.78 16.55 -7.29
N ASN A 257 -11.27 16.03 -6.17
CA ASN A 257 -12.39 16.62 -5.46
C ASN A 257 -12.02 17.98 -4.86
N MET A 258 -10.86 18.11 -4.19
CA MET A 258 -10.41 19.38 -3.61
C MET A 258 -10.25 20.47 -4.69
N ARG A 259 -9.62 20.12 -5.82
CA ARG A 259 -9.47 21.00 -7.00
C ARG A 259 -10.83 21.42 -7.56
N PHE A 260 -11.77 20.48 -7.68
CA PHE A 260 -13.12 20.77 -8.17
C PHE A 260 -13.89 21.71 -7.23
N ARG A 261 -13.86 21.47 -5.91
CA ARG A 261 -14.54 22.33 -4.93
C ARG A 261 -13.95 23.74 -4.88
N VAL A 262 -12.62 23.86 -4.81
CA VAL A 262 -11.91 25.15 -4.81
C VAL A 262 -12.19 25.94 -6.11
N ILE A 263 -12.14 25.28 -7.27
CA ILE A 263 -12.41 25.94 -8.56
C ILE A 263 -13.89 26.29 -8.74
N LYS A 264 -14.85 25.49 -8.20
CA LYS A 264 -16.26 25.92 -8.16
C LYS A 264 -16.41 27.15 -7.27
N TYR A 265 -15.84 27.12 -6.05
CA TYR A 265 -15.97 28.23 -5.10
C TYR A 265 -15.52 29.55 -5.72
N LEU A 266 -14.27 29.61 -6.19
CA LEU A 266 -13.66 30.83 -6.77
C LEU A 266 -14.31 31.34 -8.07
N LYS A 267 -15.33 30.63 -8.61
CA LYS A 267 -16.12 31.02 -9.79
C LYS A 267 -17.58 31.32 -9.49
N ASP A 268 -18.02 31.15 -8.25
CA ASP A 268 -19.43 31.24 -7.89
C ASP A 268 -19.88 32.72 -7.72
N PRO A 269 -21.03 33.14 -8.29
CA PRO A 269 -21.49 34.54 -8.24
C PRO A 269 -21.71 35.13 -6.84
N HIS A 270 -21.81 34.32 -5.78
CA HIS A 270 -21.92 34.86 -4.41
C HIS A 270 -20.61 35.48 -3.89
N ILE A 271 -19.47 35.21 -4.54
CA ILE A 271 -18.18 35.84 -4.19
C ILE A 271 -18.11 37.23 -4.82
N PRO A 272 -18.01 38.31 -4.03
CA PRO A 272 -17.92 39.67 -4.59
C PRO A 272 -16.54 39.92 -5.20
N GLN A 273 -16.40 39.64 -6.50
CA GLN A 273 -15.16 39.95 -7.27
C GLN A 273 -14.82 41.44 -7.20
N GLU A 274 -15.84 42.29 -7.23
CA GLU A 274 -15.79 43.67 -6.75
C GLU A 274 -16.72 43.79 -5.54
N ARG A 275 -16.31 44.50 -4.48
CA ARG A 275 -17.23 44.85 -3.38
C ARG A 275 -18.26 45.85 -3.92
N PRO A 276 -19.56 45.52 -4.03
CA PRO A 276 -20.57 46.49 -4.47
C PRO A 276 -20.63 47.60 -3.43
N LYS A 277 -20.80 48.87 -3.85
CA LYS A 277 -20.89 50.00 -2.90
C LYS A 277 -21.95 49.71 -1.83
N ALA A 278 -21.51 49.54 -0.59
CA ALA A 278 -22.38 49.24 0.54
C ALA A 278 -23.48 50.29 0.65
N THR A 279 -24.73 49.83 0.62
CA THR A 279 -25.91 50.65 0.88
C THR A 279 -26.46 50.29 2.25
N LEU A 280 -27.21 51.20 2.86
CA LEU A 280 -27.86 50.96 4.16
C LEU A 280 -28.82 49.76 4.17
N GLY A 281 -29.23 49.23 3.00
CA GLY A 281 -30.11 48.07 2.88
C GLY A 281 -29.44 46.74 2.51
N ASN A 282 -28.10 46.68 2.38
CA ASN A 282 -27.38 45.44 2.07
C ASN A 282 -26.01 45.30 2.76
N ALA A 283 -25.71 46.14 3.76
CA ALA A 283 -24.43 46.12 4.47
C ALA A 283 -24.25 44.84 5.33
N GLU A 284 -25.35 44.31 5.88
CA GLU A 284 -25.35 43.08 6.71
C GLU A 284 -25.04 41.85 5.84
N ASP A 285 -25.79 41.65 4.74
CA ASP A 285 -25.52 40.59 3.74
C ASP A 285 -24.07 40.62 3.21
N GLN A 286 -23.52 41.82 2.99
CA GLN A 286 -22.14 41.99 2.54
C GLN A 286 -21.11 41.60 3.61
N THR A 287 -21.37 41.90 4.88
CA THR A 287 -20.51 41.48 6.00
C THR A 287 -20.52 39.97 6.15
N ASP A 288 -21.70 39.34 6.15
CA ASP A 288 -21.86 37.89 6.28
C ASP A 288 -21.20 37.13 5.13
N ALA A 289 -21.34 37.60 3.89
CA ALA A 289 -20.69 37.02 2.71
C ALA A 289 -19.15 37.10 2.81
N VAL A 290 -18.61 38.23 3.31
CA VAL A 290 -17.16 38.38 3.52
C VAL A 290 -16.68 37.44 4.63
N GLU A 291 -17.35 37.41 5.79
CA GLU A 291 -17.00 36.48 6.88
C GLU A 291 -17.06 35.02 6.46
N GLN A 292 -18.08 34.61 5.70
CA GLN A 292 -18.21 33.26 5.18
C GLN A 292 -17.06 32.91 4.23
N SER A 293 -16.63 33.87 3.38
CA SER A 293 -15.52 33.65 2.45
C SER A 293 -14.15 33.58 3.13
N GLU A 294 -13.89 34.42 4.14
CA GLU A 294 -12.67 34.31 4.96
C GLU A 294 -12.63 33.01 5.77
N ARG A 295 -13.79 32.59 6.32
CA ARG A 295 -13.94 31.33 7.06
C ARG A 295 -13.68 30.12 6.15
N TRP A 296 -14.28 30.10 4.95
CA TRP A 296 -14.03 29.07 3.94
C TRP A 296 -12.55 29.04 3.50
N ALA A 297 -11.93 30.20 3.27
CA ALA A 297 -10.54 30.29 2.81
C ALA A 297 -9.54 29.85 3.88
N ARG A 298 -9.84 30.08 5.16
CA ARG A 298 -9.07 29.54 6.29
C ARG A 298 -9.18 28.03 6.34
N GLN A 299 -10.39 27.48 6.48
CA GLN A 299 -10.61 26.04 6.61
C GLN A 299 -10.06 25.23 5.41
N SER A 300 -10.19 25.76 4.19
CA SER A 300 -9.64 25.12 2.98
C SER A 300 -8.10 25.10 2.97
N SER A 301 -7.48 26.16 3.48
CA SER A 301 -6.02 26.30 3.62
C SER A 301 -5.47 25.39 4.72
N ASP A 302 -6.16 25.29 5.86
CA ASP A 302 -5.80 24.38 6.96
C ASP A 302 -5.79 22.90 6.50
N ILE A 303 -6.78 22.51 5.67
CA ILE A 303 -6.84 21.18 5.06
C ILE A 303 -5.69 20.96 4.07
N LEU A 304 -5.44 21.90 3.15
CA LEU A 304 -4.34 21.78 2.19
C LEU A 304 -3.00 21.65 2.90
N PHE A 305 -2.75 22.42 3.95
CA PHE A 305 -1.55 22.31 4.76
C PHE A 305 -1.38 20.90 5.36
N LYS A 306 -2.47 20.30 5.90
CA LYS A 306 -2.44 18.92 6.41
C LYS A 306 -2.15 17.90 5.30
N LEU A 307 -2.83 18.01 4.15
CA LEU A 307 -2.65 17.12 3.00
C LEU A 307 -1.23 17.20 2.41
N ILE A 308 -0.72 18.41 2.19
CA ILE A 308 0.65 18.70 1.71
C ILE A 308 1.68 18.12 2.70
N GLY A 309 1.48 18.35 4.01
CA GLY A 309 2.36 17.87 5.07
C GLY A 309 2.39 16.34 5.19
N ALA A 310 1.25 15.66 5.01
CA ALA A 310 1.17 14.20 5.03
C ALA A 310 1.81 13.57 3.78
N LEU A 311 1.42 14.05 2.59
CA LEU A 311 1.94 13.53 1.32
C LEU A 311 3.45 13.75 1.18
N SER A 312 3.97 14.91 1.61
CA SER A 312 5.41 15.19 1.58
C SER A 312 6.21 14.22 2.46
N LYS A 313 5.68 13.77 3.61
CA LYS A 313 6.34 12.77 4.47
C LYS A 313 6.40 11.40 3.79
N THR A 314 5.31 10.97 3.16
CA THR A 314 5.25 9.71 2.41
C THR A 314 6.26 9.72 1.25
N ILE A 315 6.38 10.84 0.52
CA ILE A 315 7.38 11.01 -0.56
C ILE A 315 8.81 10.98 -0.02
N THR A 316 9.15 11.75 1.03
CA THR A 316 10.52 11.74 1.58
C THR A 316 10.91 10.41 2.22
N SER A 317 9.94 9.62 2.69
CA SER A 317 10.17 8.23 3.12
C SER A 317 10.58 7.34 1.94
N TRP A 318 9.94 7.50 0.77
CA TRP A 318 10.36 6.82 -0.47
C TRP A 318 11.70 7.31 -0.99
N GLU A 319 11.98 8.62 -0.95
CA GLU A 319 13.28 9.18 -1.37
C GLU A 319 14.41 8.61 -0.50
N THR A 320 14.17 8.43 0.80
CA THR A 320 15.13 7.80 1.73
C THR A 320 15.32 6.31 1.44
N PHE A 321 14.23 5.55 1.26
CA PHE A 321 14.26 4.12 0.93
C PHE A 321 14.93 3.86 -0.43
N SER A 322 14.59 4.64 -1.46
CA SER A 322 15.09 4.46 -2.83
C SER A 322 16.57 4.79 -2.99
N LEU A 323 17.10 5.74 -2.21
CA LEU A 323 18.54 6.07 -2.20
C LEU A 323 19.41 5.12 -1.35
N GLY A 324 18.79 4.32 -0.46
CA GLY A 324 19.49 3.43 0.46
C GLY A 324 19.09 1.98 0.30
N ASP A 325 17.97 1.59 0.92
CA ASP A 325 17.57 0.20 1.06
C ASP A 325 17.21 -0.46 -0.28
N ALA A 326 16.54 0.25 -1.20
CA ALA A 326 16.22 -0.27 -2.53
C ALA A 326 17.47 -0.66 -3.34
N VAL A 327 18.52 0.15 -3.27
CA VAL A 327 19.82 -0.12 -3.90
C VAL A 327 20.51 -1.32 -3.21
N SER A 328 20.42 -1.42 -1.89
CA SER A 328 20.92 -2.59 -1.16
C SER A 328 20.12 -3.88 -1.43
N LEU A 329 18.83 -3.76 -1.75
CA LEU A 329 17.99 -4.88 -2.18
C LEU A 329 18.39 -5.30 -3.59
N GLN A 330 18.48 -4.38 -4.55
CA GLN A 330 18.87 -4.65 -5.94
C GLN A 330 20.22 -5.39 -6.02
N TYR A 331 21.26 -4.90 -5.32
CA TYR A 331 22.58 -5.56 -5.28
C TYR A 331 22.60 -6.90 -4.52
N SER A 332 21.48 -7.31 -3.91
CA SER A 332 21.35 -8.61 -3.23
C SER A 332 20.63 -9.68 -4.06
N PHE A 333 20.36 -9.41 -5.34
CA PHE A 333 19.93 -10.45 -6.29
C PHE A 333 21.10 -10.85 -7.22
N PRO A 334 21.16 -12.11 -7.68
CA PRO A 334 22.11 -12.50 -8.72
C PRO A 334 21.91 -11.64 -9.98
N PRO A 335 22.98 -11.26 -10.70
CA PRO A 335 22.85 -10.47 -11.92
C PRO A 335 22.15 -11.26 -13.03
N SER A 336 20.87 -10.97 -13.22
CA SER A 336 20.01 -11.44 -14.31
C SER A 336 19.78 -10.32 -15.33
N HIS A 337 19.54 -10.67 -16.60
CA HIS A 337 19.15 -9.69 -17.62
C HIS A 337 17.69 -9.24 -17.50
N ASP A 338 16.81 -10.13 -17.02
CA ASP A 338 15.47 -9.78 -16.52
C ASP A 338 15.49 -9.99 -15.00
N ASN A 339 15.43 -8.91 -14.22
CA ASN A 339 15.28 -8.95 -12.77
C ASN A 339 13.92 -8.34 -12.39
N PRO A 340 12.93 -9.12 -11.90
CA PRO A 340 11.59 -8.59 -11.60
C PRO A 340 11.62 -7.47 -10.55
N VAL A 341 12.62 -7.48 -9.67
CA VAL A 341 12.90 -6.45 -8.67
C VAL A 341 13.15 -5.08 -9.31
N ASP A 342 13.91 -5.01 -10.39
CA ASP A 342 14.26 -3.76 -11.07
C ASP A 342 13.01 -3.13 -11.70
N HIS A 343 12.16 -3.95 -12.33
CA HIS A 343 10.87 -3.51 -12.86
C HIS A 343 9.91 -3.05 -11.75
N MET A 344 9.84 -3.76 -10.63
CA MET A 344 9.00 -3.35 -9.51
C MET A 344 9.48 -2.04 -8.86
N LEU A 345 10.79 -1.86 -8.68
CA LEU A 345 11.36 -0.61 -8.17
C LEU A 345 11.12 0.57 -9.13
N TYR A 346 11.22 0.34 -10.44
CA TYR A 346 10.89 1.32 -11.47
C TYR A 346 9.41 1.72 -11.46
N ASP A 347 8.49 0.74 -11.38
CA ASP A 347 7.06 0.99 -11.30
C ASP A 347 6.65 1.73 -10.02
N ILE A 348 7.25 1.38 -8.87
CA ILE A 348 7.04 2.14 -7.62
C ILE A 348 7.57 3.57 -7.79
N GLY A 349 8.74 3.74 -8.42
CA GLY A 349 9.28 5.04 -8.80
C GLY A 349 8.27 5.90 -9.57
N ILE A 350 7.68 5.37 -10.66
CA ILE A 350 6.64 6.06 -11.44
C ILE A 350 5.46 6.51 -10.56
N MET A 351 5.01 5.65 -9.63
CA MET A 351 3.90 6.00 -8.74
C MET A 351 4.26 7.11 -7.75
N PHE A 352 5.50 7.14 -7.25
CA PHE A 352 5.98 8.26 -6.44
C PHE A 352 6.25 9.54 -7.26
N ASP A 353 6.58 9.43 -8.54
CA ASP A 353 6.62 10.56 -9.48
C ASP A 353 5.21 11.15 -9.74
N GLU A 354 4.17 10.31 -9.78
CA GLU A 354 2.78 10.77 -9.78
C GLU A 354 2.40 11.43 -8.45
N LEU A 355 2.79 10.87 -7.29
CA LEU A 355 2.59 11.51 -5.98
C LEU A 355 3.30 12.88 -5.88
N ARG A 356 4.51 13.03 -6.45
CA ARG A 356 5.23 14.31 -6.53
C ARG A 356 4.49 15.36 -7.37
N LYS A 357 3.80 14.96 -8.44
CA LYS A 357 2.93 15.84 -9.24
C LYS A 357 1.69 16.26 -8.42
N ILE A 358 1.06 15.32 -7.70
CA ILE A 358 -0.08 15.60 -6.82
C ILE A 358 0.29 16.60 -5.72
N LEU A 359 1.48 16.46 -5.11
CA LEU A 359 2.00 17.41 -4.12
C LEU A 359 2.23 18.80 -4.70
N ALA A 360 2.67 18.91 -5.96
CA ALA A 360 2.83 20.19 -6.64
C ALA A 360 1.46 20.84 -6.92
N ASP A 361 0.47 20.08 -7.37
CA ASP A 361 -0.88 20.57 -7.64
C ASP A 361 -1.60 21.05 -6.36
N PHE A 362 -1.45 20.36 -5.22
CA PHE A 362 -1.98 20.85 -3.94
C PHE A 362 -1.37 22.21 -3.54
N LYS A 363 -0.06 22.42 -3.78
CA LYS A 363 0.60 23.71 -3.54
C LYS A 363 0.12 24.81 -4.50
N GLN A 364 -0.29 24.46 -5.72
CA GLN A 364 -0.96 25.44 -6.60
C GLN A 364 -2.36 25.81 -6.10
N LEU A 365 -3.13 24.86 -5.55
CA LEU A 365 -4.42 25.17 -4.90
C LEU A 365 -4.25 26.08 -3.68
N GLU A 366 -3.21 25.84 -2.87
CA GLU A 366 -2.85 26.68 -1.72
C GLU A 366 -2.55 28.11 -2.18
N LEU A 367 -1.70 28.29 -3.20
CA LEU A 367 -1.40 29.60 -3.80
C LEU A 367 -2.63 30.30 -4.40
N LEU A 368 -3.62 29.58 -4.93
CA LEU A 368 -4.87 30.18 -5.40
C LEU A 368 -5.71 30.71 -4.22
N ILE A 369 -5.75 30.00 -3.09
CA ILE A 369 -6.45 30.42 -1.88
C ILE A 369 -5.74 31.60 -1.20
N GLU A 370 -4.40 31.63 -1.15
CA GLU A 370 -3.66 32.81 -0.63
C GLU A 370 -3.84 34.06 -1.50
N ARG A 371 -3.91 33.90 -2.82
CA ARG A 371 -4.30 35.00 -3.73
C ARG A 371 -5.72 35.48 -3.47
N PHE A 372 -6.66 34.57 -3.22
CA PHE A 372 -8.03 34.92 -2.86
C PHE A 372 -8.09 35.72 -1.55
N LYS A 373 -7.45 35.24 -0.47
CA LYS A 373 -7.32 35.94 0.83
C LYS A 373 -6.70 37.34 0.68
N SER A 374 -5.67 37.47 -0.16
CA SER A 374 -5.03 38.77 -0.44
C SER A 374 -6.00 39.71 -1.15
N ASN A 375 -6.69 39.22 -2.18
CA ASN A 375 -7.61 39.98 -3.01
C ASN A 375 -8.89 40.40 -2.26
N SER A 376 -9.35 39.64 -1.26
CA SER A 376 -10.45 40.08 -0.38
C SER A 376 -10.13 41.37 0.41
N HIS A 377 -8.86 41.76 0.51
CA HIS A 377 -8.42 43.02 1.15
C HIS A 377 -8.08 44.14 0.15
N SER A 378 -7.93 43.85 -1.15
CA SER A 378 -7.65 44.85 -2.19
C SER A 378 -8.32 44.49 -3.52
N ALA A 379 -9.21 45.36 -4.01
CA ALA A 379 -10.05 45.13 -5.19
C ALA A 379 -9.27 44.58 -6.40
N PRO A 380 -9.54 43.33 -6.85
CA PRO A 380 -8.66 42.63 -7.79
C PRO A 380 -9.07 42.76 -9.26
N THR A 381 -8.14 43.18 -10.10
CA THR A 381 -8.23 42.92 -11.54
C THR A 381 -7.78 41.50 -11.81
N LEU A 382 -8.73 40.57 -11.94
CA LEU A 382 -8.43 39.14 -12.12
C LEU A 382 -8.13 38.84 -13.60
N GLU A 383 -6.93 39.20 -14.05
CA GLU A 383 -6.47 38.88 -15.42
C GLU A 383 -6.47 37.37 -15.68
N TYR A 384 -6.75 37.04 -16.94
CA TYR A 384 -7.09 35.70 -17.40
C TYR A 384 -5.91 34.73 -17.23
N LEU A 385 -5.94 33.87 -16.21
CA LEU A 385 -5.14 32.65 -16.25
C LEU A 385 -5.68 31.76 -17.37
N ASP A 386 -4.80 31.28 -18.25
CA ASP A 386 -5.19 30.39 -19.34
C ASP A 386 -5.48 28.98 -18.79
N TRP A 387 -6.77 28.65 -18.74
CA TRP A 387 -7.27 27.41 -18.13
C TRP A 387 -7.62 26.31 -19.14
N GLU A 388 -7.48 26.53 -20.46
CA GLU A 388 -7.76 25.48 -21.46
C GLU A 388 -6.73 24.34 -21.40
N GLU A 389 -5.47 24.63 -21.06
CA GLU A 389 -4.45 23.60 -20.86
C GLU A 389 -4.84 22.66 -19.69
N ALA A 390 -5.30 23.21 -18.57
CA ALA A 390 -5.78 22.44 -17.41
C ALA A 390 -7.04 21.60 -17.72
N ARG A 391 -7.87 22.04 -18.68
CA ARG A 391 -9.04 21.30 -19.16
C ARG A 391 -8.64 20.02 -19.89
N THR A 392 -7.55 20.10 -20.66
CA THR A 392 -7.05 19.02 -21.52
C THR A 392 -6.48 17.83 -20.73
N TYR A 393 -5.95 18.07 -19.53
CA TYR A 393 -5.51 17.02 -18.61
C TYR A 393 -6.66 16.25 -17.93
N LEU A 394 -7.88 16.79 -17.90
CA LEU A 394 -9.02 16.18 -17.19
C LEU A 394 -9.95 15.40 -18.12
N THR A 395 -10.00 15.70 -19.42
CA THR A 395 -10.82 14.98 -20.41
C THR A 395 -10.21 13.64 -20.88
N THR A 396 -8.99 13.32 -20.42
CA THR A 396 -8.25 12.09 -20.79
C THR A 396 -8.29 11.00 -19.71
N SER A 397 -8.88 11.27 -18.54
CA SER A 397 -9.16 10.24 -17.52
C SER A 397 -10.62 9.76 -17.63
N PRO A 398 -10.89 8.45 -17.65
CA PRO A 398 -12.27 7.95 -17.67
C PRO A 398 -12.98 8.28 -16.36
N SER A 399 -14.17 8.87 -16.44
CA SER A 399 -15.01 9.12 -15.26
C SER A 399 -15.72 7.83 -14.83
N PRO A 400 -15.72 7.46 -13.53
CA PRO A 400 -16.50 6.34 -13.03
C PRO A 400 -18.00 6.68 -13.12
N SER A 401 -18.71 6.02 -14.03
CA SER A 401 -20.15 6.21 -14.21
C SER A 401 -20.92 5.29 -13.26
N ALA A 402 -21.84 5.87 -12.48
CA ALA A 402 -22.63 5.12 -11.51
C ALA A 402 -23.87 4.48 -12.15
N SER A 403 -23.73 3.23 -12.59
CA SER A 403 -24.84 2.32 -12.91
C SER A 403 -24.37 0.88 -12.67
N GLY A 404 -25.14 0.09 -11.92
CA GLY A 404 -24.77 -1.27 -11.52
C GLY A 404 -24.95 -2.34 -12.60
N ASP A 405 -24.48 -3.55 -12.30
CA ASP A 405 -24.55 -4.79 -13.09
C ASP A 405 -24.05 -4.68 -14.55
N GLU A 406 -22.82 -5.13 -14.81
CA GLU A 406 -22.61 -6.52 -15.25
C GLU A 406 -21.13 -6.96 -15.20
N ARG A 407 -20.94 -8.28 -15.19
CA ARG A 407 -19.68 -9.03 -15.08
C ARG A 407 -18.59 -8.57 -16.05
N TYR A 408 -17.37 -8.35 -15.54
CA TYR A 408 -16.15 -8.17 -16.36
C TYR A 408 -15.13 -9.28 -16.09
N CYS A 409 -15.05 -10.25 -17.00
CA CYS A 409 -13.85 -11.06 -17.24
C CYS A 409 -13.32 -10.70 -18.62
N ASP A 410 -12.01 -10.44 -18.71
CA ASP A 410 -11.20 -10.21 -19.92
C ASP A 410 -11.67 -9.17 -20.95
N ILE A 411 -10.76 -8.30 -21.38
CA ILE A 411 -10.40 -8.18 -22.80
C ILE A 411 -9.15 -7.31 -22.99
N TRP A 412 -8.37 -7.66 -24.02
CA TRP A 412 -7.14 -6.98 -24.42
C TRP A 412 -7.41 -5.58 -25.01
N THR A 413 -6.42 -4.69 -24.89
CA THR A 413 -6.46 -3.37 -25.52
C THR A 413 -6.55 -3.47 -27.05
N LEU A 414 -7.54 -2.79 -27.64
CA LEU A 414 -7.69 -2.63 -29.09
C LEU A 414 -7.86 -1.15 -29.48
N VAL A 415 -7.28 -0.80 -30.62
CA VAL A 415 -7.04 0.59 -31.05
C VAL A 415 -8.30 1.22 -31.70
N PRO A 416 -8.58 2.54 -31.51
CA PRO A 416 -9.79 3.17 -32.03
C PRO A 416 -10.00 3.04 -33.56
N ALA A 417 -11.18 2.56 -33.93
CA ALA A 417 -11.54 2.26 -35.31
C ALA A 417 -11.87 3.53 -36.14
N ARG A 418 -10.83 4.25 -36.61
CA ARG A 418 -10.95 5.17 -37.75
C ARG A 418 -9.89 5.01 -38.84
N ALA A 419 -9.07 3.97 -38.75
CA ALA A 419 -8.11 3.56 -39.79
C ALA A 419 -8.59 2.34 -40.64
N ILE A 420 -9.61 1.60 -40.19
CA ILE A 420 -10.07 0.36 -40.83
C ILE A 420 -11.33 0.61 -41.68
N ALA A 421 -11.20 1.51 -42.66
CA ALA A 421 -12.21 1.73 -43.72
C ALA A 421 -11.63 1.55 -45.14
N ASN A 422 -10.31 1.72 -45.31
CA ASN A 422 -9.63 1.68 -46.62
C ASN A 422 -8.86 0.38 -46.90
N MET A 423 -9.01 -0.66 -46.08
CA MET A 423 -8.24 -1.91 -46.24
C MET A 423 -9.09 -3.16 -46.57
N HIS A 424 -10.42 -3.03 -46.61
CA HIS A 424 -11.33 -4.11 -47.00
C HIS A 424 -11.75 -4.09 -48.49
N ALA A 425 -11.33 -3.07 -49.24
CA ALA A 425 -11.67 -2.90 -50.67
C ALA A 425 -10.71 -3.61 -51.65
N THR A 426 -9.60 -4.19 -51.15
CA THR A 426 -8.50 -4.69 -52.00
C THR A 426 -8.29 -6.21 -51.87
N LEU A 427 -8.91 -6.88 -50.89
CA LEU A 427 -8.71 -8.31 -50.61
C LEU A 427 -9.85 -9.26 -51.06
N HIS A 428 -10.80 -8.75 -51.85
CA HIS A 428 -11.84 -9.56 -52.50
C HIS A 428 -11.82 -9.48 -54.04
N LYS A 429 -10.70 -9.05 -54.65
CA LYS A 429 -10.58 -8.83 -56.11
C LYS A 429 -9.64 -9.79 -56.86
N GLU A 430 -8.89 -10.67 -56.18
CA GLU A 430 -7.94 -11.60 -56.85
C GLU A 430 -8.11 -13.09 -56.53
N LEU A 431 -9.14 -13.50 -55.78
CA LEU A 431 -9.54 -14.92 -55.68
C LEU A 431 -11.00 -15.08 -56.09
N GLY A 432 -11.23 -14.98 -57.41
CA GLY A 432 -12.56 -15.06 -57.98
C GLY A 432 -12.60 -15.10 -59.50
N ASP A 433 -11.95 -16.08 -60.15
CA ASP A 433 -12.48 -16.63 -61.41
C ASP A 433 -11.86 -17.97 -61.84
N SER A 434 -12.73 -18.96 -62.14
CA SER A 434 -12.71 -19.81 -63.36
C SER A 434 -13.17 -21.29 -63.16
N LYS A 435 -14.50 -21.46 -63.22
CA LYS A 435 -15.22 -22.43 -64.11
C LYS A 435 -14.90 -23.95 -64.14
N THR A 436 -15.88 -24.71 -63.61
CA THR A 436 -16.66 -25.80 -64.30
C THR A 436 -16.14 -27.23 -64.55
N VAL A 437 -17.13 -28.16 -64.55
CA VAL A 437 -17.26 -29.49 -65.25
C VAL A 437 -17.10 -30.79 -64.41
N GLY A 438 -18.09 -31.71 -64.53
CA GLY A 438 -18.10 -33.11 -64.00
C GLY A 438 -18.98 -33.29 -62.76
N ARG A 439 -19.97 -34.20 -62.61
CA ARG A 439 -20.25 -35.58 -63.12
C ARG A 439 -19.26 -36.63 -62.57
N SER A 440 -19.65 -37.67 -61.82
CA SER A 440 -20.96 -38.14 -61.26
C SER A 440 -20.72 -39.05 -60.01
N GLU A 441 -21.58 -39.89 -59.40
CA GLU A 441 -22.90 -40.51 -59.71
C GLU A 441 -23.68 -40.91 -58.40
N THR A 442 -24.35 -42.07 -58.33
CA THR A 442 -25.17 -42.64 -57.20
C THR A 442 -25.01 -44.19 -57.16
N PRO A 443 -25.73 -45.05 -56.37
CA PRO A 443 -26.69 -44.88 -55.25
C PRO A 443 -26.47 -45.89 -54.06
N ALA A 444 -27.55 -46.17 -53.27
CA ALA A 444 -27.84 -47.42 -52.50
C ALA A 444 -27.23 -47.60 -51.08
N THR A 445 -27.85 -48.26 -50.06
CA THR A 445 -29.19 -48.91 -49.90
C THR A 445 -29.51 -49.25 -48.41
N ASN A 446 -30.81 -49.38 -48.04
CA ASN A 446 -31.45 -50.34 -47.08
C ASN A 446 -30.91 -50.54 -45.63
N LYS A 447 -31.64 -51.03 -44.59
CA LYS A 447 -33.09 -51.13 -44.21
C LYS A 447 -33.16 -51.46 -42.68
N PRO A 448 -34.34 -51.46 -42.00
CA PRO A 448 -34.43 -51.52 -40.52
C PRO A 448 -34.88 -52.87 -39.90
N CYS A 449 -34.64 -53.02 -38.59
CA CYS A 449 -35.33 -53.82 -37.54
C CYS A 449 -34.77 -53.36 -36.16
N GLY A 450 -35.41 -53.49 -34.99
CA GLY A 450 -36.78 -53.88 -34.65
C GLY A 450 -37.03 -53.99 -33.13
N VAL A 451 -38.17 -53.46 -32.66
CA VAL A 451 -39.18 -54.11 -31.79
C VAL A 451 -38.86 -54.55 -30.34
N HIS A 452 -39.66 -54.01 -29.39
CA HIS A 452 -39.89 -54.42 -27.98
C HIS A 452 -38.71 -54.23 -26.97
N ARG A 453 -38.95 -54.13 -25.64
CA ARG A 453 -40.12 -54.52 -24.82
C ARG A 453 -40.43 -53.53 -23.67
N ASN A 454 -41.62 -53.67 -23.07
CA ASN A 454 -42.13 -52.88 -21.95
C ASN A 454 -41.55 -53.32 -20.59
N GLU A 455 -41.53 -52.42 -19.60
CA GLU A 455 -42.24 -52.45 -18.29
C GLU A 455 -41.65 -51.33 -17.39
N ALA A 456 -42.38 -50.34 -16.86
CA ALA A 456 -43.63 -50.28 -16.09
C ALA A 456 -43.43 -50.51 -14.57
N GLY A 457 -43.72 -49.50 -13.75
CA GLY A 457 -43.70 -49.57 -12.27
C GLY A 457 -43.65 -48.19 -11.61
N ASN A 458 -44.68 -47.84 -10.82
CA ASN A 458 -44.73 -46.59 -10.07
C ASN A 458 -44.01 -46.72 -8.71
N ALA A 459 -43.37 -45.64 -8.26
CA ALA A 459 -43.34 -45.19 -6.86
C ALA A 459 -43.12 -43.67 -6.85
#